data_AF-A0A958DWA4-F1
#
_entry.id   AF-A0A958DWA4-F1
#
_cell.length_a   1.000
_cell.length_b   1.000
_cell.length_c   1.000
_cell.angle_alpha   90.00
_cell.angle_beta   90.00
_cell.angle_gamma   90.00
#
_symmetry.space_group_name_H-M   'P 1'
#
loop_
_entity.id
_entity.type
_entity.pdbx_description
1 polymer ?
#
loop_
_entity_poly.entity_id
_entity_poly.type
_entity_poly.pdbx_seq_one_letter_code
_entity_poly.pdbx_strand_id
1 'polypeptide(L)'
;MVKTFILNQLHSIHGKVMLAVTTVMVLVLAANVVISNYAIQKYEAYTASLTNKLLTETYEKELMSTTQTAVSIVKAVYQRTDLNSAEKLALTRSLLHPVRFGKEGYFFGYELNTGVNLIHGSK
;
A
#
# COMPACT_ATOMS: atom_id res chain seq x y z
N MET A 1 38.45 8.76 -66.17
CA MET A 1 37.19 9.53 -66.00
C MET A 1 36.02 8.62 -65.54
N VAL A 2 35.76 7.48 -66.19
CA VAL A 2 34.67 6.54 -65.82
C VAL A 2 34.83 5.93 -64.40
N LYS A 3 36.05 5.53 -64.02
CA LYS A 3 36.32 4.91 -62.69
C LYS A 3 35.99 5.87 -61.53
N THR A 4 36.32 7.16 -61.68
CA THR A 4 36.03 8.21 -60.70
C THR A 4 34.52 8.50 -60.59
N PHE A 5 33.80 8.44 -61.71
CA PHE A 5 32.34 8.59 -61.72
C PHE A 5 31.64 7.44 -60.99
N ILE A 6 32.05 6.19 -61.23
CA ILE A 6 31.49 5.00 -60.56
C ILE A 6 31.81 5.01 -59.06
N LEU A 7 33.02 5.39 -58.66
CA LEU A 7 33.41 5.53 -57.24
C LEU A 7 32.61 6.61 -56.50
N ASN A 8 32.29 7.73 -57.16
CA ASN A 8 31.43 8.77 -56.58
C ASN A 8 29.97 8.32 -56.45
N GLN A 9 29.44 7.59 -57.43
CA GLN A 9 28.09 7.03 -57.35
C GLN A 9 27.97 5.99 -56.23
N LEU A 10 28.98 5.13 -56.06
CA LEU A 10 29.01 4.13 -54.99
C LEU A 10 29.06 4.76 -53.59
N HIS A 11 29.88 5.80 -53.38
CA HIS A 11 29.92 6.55 -52.11
C HIS A 11 28.58 7.25 -51.80
N SER A 12 27.92 7.83 -52.81
CA SER A 12 26.62 8.47 -52.65
C SER A 12 25.53 7.47 -52.22
N ILE A 13 25.55 6.26 -52.78
CA ILE A 13 24.60 5.19 -52.40
C ILE A 13 24.86 4.72 -50.96
N HIS A 14 26.13 4.47 -50.58
CA HIS A 14 26.47 4.07 -49.22
C HIS A 14 26.06 5.12 -48.18
N GLY A 15 26.27 6.41 -48.46
CA GLY A 15 25.84 7.49 -47.56
C GLY A 15 24.32 7.54 -47.35
N LYS A 16 23.54 7.36 -48.42
CA LYS A 16 22.07 7.31 -48.34
C LYS A 16 21.57 6.10 -47.55
N VAL A 17 22.19 4.94 -47.75
CA VAL A 17 21.85 3.70 -47.00
C VAL A 17 22.19 3.86 -45.51
N MET A 18 23.38 4.38 -45.19
CA MET A 18 23.77 4.67 -43.80
C MET A 18 22.81 5.66 -43.11
N LEU A 19 22.39 6.71 -43.83
CA LEU A 19 21.43 7.68 -43.31
C LEU A 19 20.06 7.03 -43.06
N ALA A 20 19.58 6.19 -43.97
CA ALA A 20 18.31 5.48 -43.80
C ALA A 20 18.34 4.54 -42.59
N VAL A 21 19.41 3.76 -42.43
CA VAL A 21 19.59 2.85 -41.28
C VAL A 21 19.65 3.63 -39.97
N THR A 22 20.43 4.72 -39.94
CA THR A 22 20.55 5.58 -38.76
C THR A 22 19.20 6.19 -38.38
N THR A 23 18.44 6.66 -39.36
CA THR A 23 17.11 7.24 -39.15
C THR A 23 16.16 6.21 -38.53
N VAL A 24 16.14 4.98 -39.07
CA VAL A 24 15.32 3.88 -38.51
C VAL A 24 15.74 3.56 -37.07
N MET A 25 17.05 3.49 -36.78
CA MET A 25 17.53 3.28 -35.40
C MET A 25 17.07 4.37 -34.45
N VAL A 26 17.17 5.64 -34.84
CA VAL A 26 16.73 6.77 -34.01
C VAL A 26 15.22 6.69 -33.75
N LEU A 27 14.42 6.34 -34.77
CA LEU A 27 12.97 6.18 -34.62
C LEU A 27 12.62 5.04 -33.67
N VAL A 28 13.29 3.89 -33.79
CA VAL A 28 13.08 2.76 -32.89
C VAL A 28 13.47 3.13 -31.45
N LEU A 29 14.59 3.83 -31.26
CA LEU A 29 15.00 4.29 -29.94
C LEU A 29 13.98 5.25 -29.34
N ALA A 30 13.51 6.23 -30.12
CA ALA A 30 12.49 7.19 -29.69
C ALA A 30 11.18 6.49 -29.31
N ALA A 31 10.72 5.53 -30.11
CA ALA A 31 9.53 4.74 -29.82
C ALA A 31 9.68 3.97 -28.49
N ASN A 32 10.84 3.34 -28.26
CA ASN A 32 11.12 2.63 -27.01
C ASN A 32 11.10 3.56 -25.79
N VAL A 33 11.67 4.76 -25.90
CA VAL A 33 11.64 5.76 -24.82
C VAL A 33 10.21 6.17 -24.49
N VAL A 34 9.37 6.44 -25.50
CA VAL A 34 7.97 6.81 -25.30
C VAL A 34 7.18 5.67 -24.63
N ILE A 35 7.31 4.45 -25.12
CA ILE A 35 6.64 3.27 -24.56
C ILE A 35 7.08 3.04 -23.11
N SER A 36 8.38 3.14 -22.84
CA SER A 36 8.94 2.94 -21.49
C SER A 36 8.41 4.00 -20.52
N ASN A 37 8.42 5.28 -20.91
CA ASN A 37 7.91 6.35 -20.08
C ASN A 37 6.41 6.18 -19.78
N TYR A 38 5.62 5.76 -20.77
CA TYR A 38 4.21 5.47 -20.56
C TYR A 38 4.00 4.28 -19.60
N ALA A 39 4.78 3.21 -19.77
CA ALA A 39 4.72 2.04 -18.91
C ALA A 39 5.09 2.37 -17.46
N ILE A 40 6.14 3.15 -17.24
CA ILE A 40 6.58 3.59 -15.90
C ILE A 40 5.47 4.37 -15.21
N GLN A 41 4.90 5.39 -15.86
CA GLN A 41 3.85 6.22 -15.26
C GLN A 41 2.62 5.40 -14.87
N LYS A 42 2.21 4.45 -15.72
CA LYS A 42 1.09 3.55 -15.41
C LYS A 42 1.42 2.60 -14.27
N TYR A 43 2.64 2.07 -14.24
CA TYR A 43 3.08 1.14 -13.21
C TYR A 43 3.21 1.81 -11.85
N GLU A 44 3.72 3.04 -11.79
CA GLU A 44 3.81 3.85 -10.56
C GLU A 44 2.43 4.12 -9.96
N ALA A 45 1.49 4.63 -10.76
CA ALA A 45 0.13 4.91 -10.31
C ALA A 45 -0.58 3.63 -9.83
N TYR A 46 -0.42 2.53 -10.57
CA TYR A 46 -0.98 1.24 -10.20
C TYR A 46 -0.40 0.75 -8.87
N THR A 47 0.93 0.74 -8.74
CA THR A 47 1.63 0.24 -7.55
C THR A 47 1.29 1.07 -6.32
N ALA A 48 1.23 2.40 -6.44
CA ALA A 48 0.81 3.28 -5.35
C ALA A 48 -0.63 2.98 -4.90
N SER A 49 -1.56 2.82 -5.86
CA SER A 49 -2.96 2.50 -5.54
C SER A 49 -3.12 1.12 -4.89
N LEU A 50 -2.40 0.12 -5.40
CA LEU A 50 -2.42 -1.25 -4.89
C LEU A 50 -1.81 -1.30 -3.49
N THR A 51 -0.68 -0.63 -3.28
CA THR A 51 -0.01 -0.54 -1.99
C THR A 51 -0.91 0.11 -0.94
N ASN A 52 -1.53 1.25 -1.28
CA ASN A 52 -2.48 1.90 -0.38
C ASN A 52 -3.67 0.99 -0.04
N LYS A 53 -4.26 0.33 -1.04
CA LYS A 53 -5.36 -0.61 -0.81
C LYS A 53 -4.96 -1.76 0.11
N LEU A 54 -3.83 -2.42 -0.17
CA LEU A 54 -3.36 -3.55 0.62
C LEU A 54 -2.99 -3.14 2.05
N LEU A 55 -2.36 -1.97 2.22
CA LEU A 55 -2.07 -1.43 3.56
C LEU A 55 -3.35 -1.17 4.34
N THR A 56 -4.32 -0.48 3.74
CA THR A 56 -5.62 -0.22 4.38
C THR A 56 -6.33 -1.51 4.77
N GLU A 57 -6.45 -2.47 3.85
CA GLU A 57 -7.09 -3.76 4.13
C GLU A 57 -6.37 -4.54 5.24
N THR A 58 -5.04 -4.42 5.32
CA THR A 58 -4.24 -5.05 6.37
C THR A 58 -4.51 -4.40 7.72
N TYR A 59 -4.48 -3.07 7.80
CA TYR A 59 -4.80 -2.34 9.03
C TYR A 59 -6.24 -2.56 9.50
N GLU A 60 -7.20 -2.61 8.56
CA GLU A 60 -8.59 -2.94 8.88
C GLU A 60 -8.71 -4.34 9.48
N LYS A 61 -8.06 -5.34 8.88
CA LYS A 61 -8.06 -6.72 9.41
C LYS A 61 -7.39 -6.80 10.78
N GLU A 62 -6.27 -6.10 10.97
CA GLU A 62 -5.57 -6.06 12.26
C GLU A 62 -6.44 -5.44 13.35
N LEU A 63 -7.10 -4.30 13.06
CA LEU A 63 -8.02 -3.64 13.98
C LEU A 63 -9.23 -4.53 14.30
N MET A 64 -9.81 -5.20 13.30
CA MET A 64 -10.92 -6.13 13.50
C MET A 64 -10.50 -7.30 14.40
N SER A 65 -9.36 -7.95 14.11
CA SER A 65 -8.86 -9.09 14.87
C SER A 65 -8.58 -8.69 16.32
N THR A 66 -7.87 -7.59 16.51
CA THR A 66 -7.53 -7.03 17.82
C THR A 66 -8.78 -6.68 18.63
N THR A 67 -9.78 -6.06 17.98
CA THR A 67 -11.07 -5.76 18.59
C THR A 67 -11.84 -7.02 18.97
N GLN A 68 -11.86 -8.05 18.12
CA GLN A 68 -12.49 -9.33 18.42
C GLN A 68 -11.85 -10.02 19.63
N THR A 69 -10.53 -9.93 19.79
CA THR A 69 -9.82 -10.41 20.97
C THR A 69 -10.28 -9.67 22.22
N ALA A 70 -10.32 -8.33 22.20
CA ALA A 70 -10.79 -7.54 23.33
C ALA A 70 -12.25 -7.85 23.69
N VAL A 71 -13.14 -7.95 22.69
CA VAL A 71 -14.55 -8.34 22.91
C VAL A 71 -14.67 -9.73 23.52
N SER A 72 -13.83 -10.69 23.09
CA SER A 72 -13.81 -12.03 23.67
C SER A 72 -13.43 -12.01 25.16
N ILE A 73 -12.46 -11.17 25.54
CA ILE A 73 -12.07 -10.97 26.95
C ILE A 73 -13.23 -10.38 27.75
N VAL A 74 -13.86 -9.31 27.25
CA VAL A 74 -15.03 -8.70 27.90
C VAL A 74 -16.14 -9.73 28.09
N LYS A 75 -16.45 -10.50 27.03
CA LYS A 75 -17.49 -11.53 27.07
C LYS A 75 -17.20 -12.59 28.14
N ALA A 76 -15.97 -13.08 28.22
CA ALA A 76 -15.56 -14.05 29.23
C ALA A 76 -15.74 -13.51 30.66
N VAL A 77 -15.40 -12.24 30.90
CA VAL A 77 -15.62 -11.59 32.21
C VAL A 77 -17.11 -11.46 32.52
N TYR A 78 -17.91 -11.02 31.55
CA TYR A 78 -19.34 -10.76 31.79
C TYR A 78 -20.18 -12.03 31.92
N GLN A 79 -19.70 -13.17 31.41
CA GLN A 79 -20.31 -14.49 31.60
C GLN A 79 -20.12 -15.06 33.01
N ARG A 80 -19.20 -14.53 33.82
CA ARG A 80 -19.01 -14.95 35.21
C ARG A 80 -20.26 -14.66 36.05
N THR A 81 -20.69 -15.63 36.85
CA THR A 81 -21.85 -15.48 37.75
C THR A 81 -21.45 -15.12 39.19
N ASP A 82 -20.17 -15.25 39.52
CA ASP A 82 -19.61 -14.96 40.85
C ASP A 82 -19.30 -13.48 41.08
N LEU A 83 -19.40 -12.64 40.06
CA LEU A 83 -19.10 -11.20 40.11
C LEU A 83 -20.34 -10.35 39.84
N ASN A 84 -20.48 -9.26 40.57
CA ASN A 84 -21.46 -8.22 40.28
C ASN A 84 -21.00 -7.31 39.11
N SER A 85 -21.89 -6.43 38.64
CA SER A 85 -21.61 -5.56 37.48
C SER A 85 -20.41 -4.62 37.67
N ALA A 86 -20.21 -4.09 38.87
CA ALA A 86 -19.08 -3.20 39.17
C ALA A 86 -17.75 -3.97 39.19
N GLU A 87 -17.75 -5.18 39.77
CA GLU A 87 -16.59 -6.07 39.80
C GLU A 87 -16.21 -6.55 38.38
N LYS A 88 -17.20 -6.89 37.55
CA LYS A 88 -16.98 -7.23 36.13
C LYS A 88 -16.33 -6.08 35.38
N LEU A 89 -16.80 -4.85 35.58
CA LEU A 89 -16.24 -3.68 34.95
C LEU A 89 -14.80 -3.40 35.43
N ALA A 90 -14.54 -3.52 36.74
CA ALA A 90 -13.22 -3.35 37.31
C ALA A 90 -12.23 -4.40 36.78
N LEU A 91 -12.64 -5.67 36.71
CA LEU A 91 -11.82 -6.74 36.15
C LEU A 91 -11.55 -6.50 34.67
N THR A 92 -12.57 -6.14 33.88
CA THR A 92 -12.42 -5.83 32.46
C THR A 92 -11.43 -4.68 32.24
N ARG A 93 -11.52 -3.60 33.05
CA ARG A 93 -10.54 -2.50 33.01
C ARG A 93 -9.13 -3.00 33.27
N SER A 94 -8.93 -3.80 34.32
CA SER A 94 -7.59 -4.31 34.66
C SER A 94 -6.99 -5.20 33.57
N LEU A 95 -7.82 -5.96 32.84
CA LEU A 95 -7.39 -6.84 31.77
C LEU A 95 -7.09 -6.10 30.47
N LEU A 96 -7.89 -5.09 30.10
CA LEU A 96 -7.73 -4.36 28.84
C LEU A 96 -6.79 -3.16 28.93
N HIS A 97 -6.63 -2.56 30.11
CA HIS A 97 -5.78 -1.40 30.32
C HIS A 97 -4.30 -1.61 29.90
N PRO A 98 -3.63 -2.74 30.21
CA PRO A 98 -2.24 -2.97 29.77
C PRO A 98 -2.11 -3.43 28.31
N VAL A 99 -3.21 -3.80 27.64
CA VAL A 99 -3.13 -4.35 26.29
C VAL A 99 -2.85 -3.23 25.29
N ARG A 100 -1.88 -3.47 24.42
CA ARG A 100 -1.49 -2.57 23.33
C ARG A 100 -1.53 -3.31 22.00
N PHE A 101 -1.86 -2.59 20.94
CA PHE A 101 -1.67 -3.04 19.57
C PHE A 101 -0.80 -2.03 18.82
N GLY A 102 0.32 -2.48 18.29
CA GLY A 102 1.39 -1.59 17.85
C GLY A 102 2.02 -0.80 19.01
N LYS A 103 2.59 0.38 18.71
CA LYS A 103 3.26 1.24 19.71
C LYS A 103 2.27 2.04 20.56
N GLU A 104 1.26 2.62 19.93
CA GLU A 104 0.35 3.60 20.56
C GLU A 104 -1.11 3.12 20.62
N GLY A 105 -1.44 1.96 20.04
CA GLY A 105 -2.82 1.47 19.99
C GLY A 105 -3.30 0.98 21.35
N TYR A 106 -4.46 1.46 21.79
CA TYR A 106 -5.09 1.09 23.04
C TYR A 106 -6.61 0.92 22.87
N PHE A 107 -7.23 0.19 23.79
CA PHE A 107 -8.68 0.01 23.79
C PHE A 107 -9.41 1.08 24.59
N PHE A 108 -10.60 1.43 24.12
CA PHE A 108 -11.52 2.30 24.82
C PHE A 108 -12.95 1.76 24.72
N GLY A 109 -13.78 2.13 25.70
CA GLY A 109 -15.17 1.71 25.76
C GLY A 109 -16.02 2.78 26.43
N TYR A 110 -17.22 2.99 25.91
CA TYR A 110 -18.17 3.98 26.40
C TYR A 110 -19.46 3.31 26.83
N GLU A 111 -20.11 3.92 27.82
CA GLU A 111 -21.47 3.56 28.16
C GLU A 111 -22.41 4.01 27.02
N LEU A 112 -23.32 3.11 26.66
CA LEU A 112 -24.26 3.31 25.57
C LEU A 112 -25.15 4.52 25.87
N ASN A 113 -25.31 5.42 24.91
CA ASN A 113 -26.16 6.61 24.95
C ASN A 113 -25.78 7.73 25.93
N THR A 114 -24.78 7.54 26.80
CA THR A 114 -24.31 8.61 27.70
C THR A 114 -22.96 9.18 27.27
N GLY A 115 -22.16 8.41 26.53
CA GLY A 115 -20.80 8.79 26.15
C GLY A 115 -19.83 8.82 27.33
N VAL A 116 -20.25 8.33 28.51
CA VAL A 116 -19.39 8.19 29.67
C VAL A 116 -18.30 7.18 29.35
N ASN A 117 -17.04 7.59 29.51
CA ASN A 117 -15.92 6.68 29.29
C ASN A 117 -15.88 5.64 30.41
N LEU A 118 -16.01 4.37 30.03
CA LEU A 118 -15.89 3.24 30.94
C LEU A 118 -14.48 2.66 30.90
N ILE A 119 -13.81 2.65 29.76
CA ILE A 119 -12.46 2.10 29.61
C ILE A 119 -11.64 3.07 28.78
N HIS A 120 -10.43 3.39 29.24
CA HIS A 120 -9.44 4.19 28.50
C HIS A 120 -8.04 3.62 28.73
N GLY A 121 -7.48 2.91 27.75
CA GLY A 121 -6.18 2.25 27.91
C GLY A 121 -4.98 3.20 28.00
N SER A 122 -5.12 4.46 27.61
CA SER A 122 -4.03 5.44 27.66
C SER A 122 -3.81 6.10 29.03
N LYS A 123 -4.67 5.86 30.03
CA LYS A 123 -4.67 6.55 31.33
C LYS A 123 -4.59 5.59 32.49
#